data_AF-A0A5K1FM14-F1
#
_entry.id   AF-A0A5K1FM14-F1
#
_cell.length_a   1.000
_cell.length_b   1.000
_cell.length_c   1.000
_cell.angle_alpha   90.00
_cell.angle_beta   90.00
_cell.angle_gamma   90.00
#
_symmetry.space_group_name_H-M   'P 1'
#
loop_
_entity.id
_entity.type
_entity.pdbx_description
1 polymer ?
#
loop_
_entity_poly.entity_id
_entity_poly.type
_entity_poly.pdbx_seq_one_letter_code
_entity_poly.pdbx_strand_id
1 'polypeptide(L)'
;DNMTTLQSRLEECREHMEQGVEGAIDEEHRVRKQLSRALLMEEVMWKPRSCTHWLAEGDKNTSFFHDMAKSRQAKRKIRSIEYDGTEYVQSRQILEVCTAYFRRVLDTDEAQGMLFEGVD
;
A
#
# COMPACT_ATOMS: atom_id res chain seq x y z
N ASP A 1 15.42 8.93 24.37
CA ASP A 1 16.50 9.83 24.84
C ASP A 1 17.89 9.20 24.84
N ASN A 2 18.12 7.97 25.31
CA ASN A 2 19.46 7.35 25.22
C ASN A 2 19.93 7.09 23.77
N MET A 3 19.05 6.59 22.89
CA MET A 3 19.41 6.30 21.50
C MET A 3 19.74 7.56 20.68
N THR A 4 18.96 8.63 20.85
CA THR A 4 19.21 9.92 20.20
C THR A 4 20.53 10.52 20.69
N THR A 5 20.83 10.42 21.98
CA THR A 5 22.13 10.83 22.52
C THR A 5 23.30 10.00 21.94
N LEU A 6 23.14 8.68 21.77
CA LEU A 6 24.17 7.84 21.15
C LEU A 6 24.35 8.12 19.65
N GLN A 7 23.27 8.50 18.95
CA GLN A 7 23.33 8.94 17.55
C GLN A 7 24.07 10.28 17.41
N SER A 8 23.77 11.26 18.25
CA SER A 8 24.50 12.54 18.26
C SER A 8 25.98 12.34 18.59
N ARG A 9 26.30 11.51 19.60
CA ARG A 9 27.70 11.18 19.95
C ARG A 9 28.44 10.44 18.83
N LEU A 10 27.75 9.61 18.06
CA LEU A 10 28.34 8.93 16.92
C LEU A 10 28.71 9.93 15.81
N GLU A 11 27.88 10.96 15.62
CA GLU A 11 28.16 12.03 14.66
C GLU A 11 29.35 12.89 15.10
N GLU A 12 29.42 13.26 16.38
CA GLU A 12 30.60 13.94 16.97
C GLU A 12 31.89 13.12 16.79
N CYS A 13 31.83 11.78 16.97
CA CYS A 13 32.99 10.92 16.73
C CYS A 13 33.43 10.89 15.27
N ARG A 14 32.50 11.06 14.32
CA ARG A 14 32.81 11.13 12.88
C ARG A 14 33.52 12.44 12.54
N GLU A 15 33.06 13.55 13.09
CA GLU A 15 33.73 14.85 12.93
C GLU A 15 35.16 14.81 13.53
N HIS A 16 35.35 14.18 14.69
CA HIS A 16 36.69 14.00 15.28
C HIS A 16 37.62 13.10 14.45
N MET A 17 37.09 12.11 13.74
CA MET A 17 37.88 11.32 12.78
C MET A 17 38.32 12.15 11.57
N GLU A 18 37.46 13.03 11.06
CA GLU A 18 37.80 13.96 9.95
C GLU A 18 38.86 14.98 10.37
N GLN A 19 38.85 15.39 11.63
CA GLN A 19 39.85 16.28 12.23
C GLN A 19 41.16 15.58 12.60
N GLY A 20 41.27 14.26 12.42
CA GLY A 20 42.49 13.48 12.69
C GLY A 20 42.81 13.36 14.18
N VAL A 21 41.81 13.44 15.06
CA VAL A 21 42.00 13.33 16.51
C VAL A 21 42.48 11.91 16.88
N GLU A 22 43.58 11.84 17.63
CA GLU A 22 44.15 10.57 18.09
C GLU A 22 43.16 9.84 19.02
N GLY A 23 42.93 8.55 18.78
CA GLY A 23 41.95 7.75 19.53
C GLY A 23 40.49 7.89 19.07
N ALA A 24 40.19 8.73 18.08
CA ALA A 24 38.82 8.92 17.57
C ALA A 24 38.22 7.62 16.98
N ILE A 25 39.05 6.78 16.35
CA ILE A 25 38.62 5.49 15.78
C ILE A 25 38.14 4.54 16.87
N ASP A 26 38.87 4.46 18.00
CA ASP A 26 38.52 3.58 19.11
C ASP A 26 37.26 4.03 19.84
N GLU A 27 37.11 5.35 20.02
CA GLU A 27 35.89 5.92 20.60
C GLU A 27 34.68 5.72 19.69
N GLU A 28 34.86 5.87 18.38
CA GLU A 28 33.80 5.64 17.41
C GLU A 28 33.32 4.19 17.40
N HIS A 29 34.25 3.24 17.40
CA HIS A 29 33.94 1.82 17.56
C HIS A 29 33.22 1.52 18.87
N ARG A 30 33.58 2.19 19.96
CA ARG A 30 32.92 2.05 21.26
C ARG A 30 31.48 2.55 21.21
N VAL A 31 31.25 3.74 20.65
CA VAL A 31 29.92 4.35 20.54
C VAL A 31 29.03 3.54 19.60
N ARG A 32 29.54 3.04 18.47
CA ARG A 32 28.81 2.12 17.59
C ARG A 32 28.33 0.87 18.33
N LYS A 33 29.20 0.21 19.10
CA LYS A 33 28.83 -0.97 19.90
C LYS A 33 27.74 -0.66 20.92
N GLN A 34 27.80 0.50 21.57
CA GLN A 34 26.77 0.95 22.50
C GLN A 34 25.43 1.17 21.79
N LEU A 35 25.45 1.82 20.62
CA LEU A 35 24.26 2.06 19.82
C LEU A 35 23.63 0.75 19.33
N SER A 36 24.42 -0.18 18.80
CA SER A 36 23.94 -1.50 18.38
C SER A 36 23.28 -2.27 19.53
N ARG A 37 23.87 -2.21 20.73
CA ARG A 37 23.28 -2.85 21.92
C ARG A 37 21.97 -2.19 22.33
N ALA A 38 21.88 -0.87 22.26
CA ALA A 38 20.66 -0.13 22.57
C ALA A 38 19.53 -0.46 21.58
N LEU A 39 19.84 -0.49 20.28
CA LEU A 39 18.92 -0.87 19.21
C LEU A 39 18.41 -2.31 19.38
N LEU A 40 19.29 -3.26 19.70
CA LEU A 40 18.90 -4.64 19.95
C LEU A 40 17.95 -4.75 21.15
N MET A 41 18.23 -4.03 22.24
CA MET A 41 17.35 -4.03 23.41
C MET A 41 15.98 -3.45 23.07
N GLU A 42 15.95 -2.38 22.28
CA GLU A 42 14.73 -1.79 21.78
C GLU A 42 13.93 -2.79 20.93
N GLU A 43 14.55 -3.46 19.96
CA GLU A 43 13.92 -4.50 19.15
C GLU A 43 13.31 -5.62 20.02
N VAL A 44 14.08 -6.11 21.00
CA VAL A 44 13.62 -7.15 21.95
C VAL A 44 12.43 -6.67 22.78
N MET A 45 12.40 -5.40 23.18
CA MET A 45 11.25 -4.83 23.90
C MET A 45 10.03 -4.65 23.01
N TRP A 46 10.21 -4.23 21.76
CA TRP A 46 9.11 -3.97 20.83
C TRP A 46 8.50 -5.24 20.27
N LYS A 47 9.27 -6.32 20.10
CA LYS A 47 8.79 -7.60 19.54
C LYS A 47 7.57 -8.20 20.27
N PRO A 48 7.57 -8.37 21.61
CA PRO A 48 6.38 -8.83 22.31
C PRO A 48 5.28 -7.76 22.34
N ARG A 49 5.64 -6.47 22.46
CA ARG A 49 4.67 -5.36 22.50
C ARG A 49 3.85 -5.27 21.21
N SER A 50 4.50 -5.39 20.05
CA SER A 50 3.84 -5.37 18.75
C SER A 50 2.94 -6.59 18.57
N CYS A 51 3.37 -7.78 18.99
CA CYS A 51 2.50 -8.97 19.00
C CYS A 51 1.30 -8.79 19.93
N THR A 52 1.48 -8.28 21.15
CA THR A 52 0.36 -8.05 22.08
C THR A 52 -0.59 -6.97 21.57
N HIS A 53 -0.05 -5.92 20.95
CA HIS A 53 -0.82 -4.86 20.34
C HIS A 53 -1.64 -5.41 19.18
N TRP A 54 -1.01 -6.17 18.28
CA TRP A 54 -1.68 -6.83 17.16
C TRP A 54 -2.74 -7.84 17.61
N LEU A 55 -2.47 -8.63 18.66
CA LEU A 55 -3.45 -9.56 19.24
C LEU A 55 -4.62 -8.83 19.91
N ALA A 56 -4.37 -7.71 20.59
CA ALA A 56 -5.40 -6.89 21.25
C ALA A 56 -6.23 -6.09 20.23
N GLU A 57 -5.62 -5.67 19.13
CA GLU A 57 -6.30 -5.05 18.00
C GLU A 57 -7.07 -6.08 17.18
N GLY A 58 -6.58 -7.32 17.02
CA GLY A 58 -7.25 -8.34 16.22
C GLY A 58 -7.47 -7.88 14.76
N ASP A 59 -8.54 -8.34 14.11
CA ASP A 59 -8.93 -7.90 12.75
C ASP A 59 -9.65 -6.54 12.75
N LYS A 60 -9.21 -5.59 13.59
CA LYS A 60 -9.75 -4.21 13.61
C LYS A 60 -9.32 -3.39 12.40
N ASN A 61 -8.55 -3.96 11.46
CA ASN A 61 -8.30 -3.33 10.18
C ASN A 61 -9.52 -3.40 9.22
N THR A 62 -10.72 -3.62 9.76
CA THR A 62 -11.98 -3.61 9.03
C THR A 62 -12.16 -2.33 8.22
N SER A 63 -11.76 -1.15 8.72
CA SER A 63 -11.88 0.09 7.94
C SER A 63 -11.11 0.02 6.63
N PHE A 64 -9.83 -0.37 6.67
CA PHE A 64 -9.01 -0.48 5.47
C PHE A 64 -9.58 -1.50 4.47
N PHE A 65 -10.00 -2.67 4.94
CA PHE A 65 -10.60 -3.69 4.08
C PHE A 65 -11.95 -3.24 3.51
N HIS A 66 -12.79 -2.59 4.31
CA HIS A 66 -14.05 -2.02 3.85
C HIS A 66 -13.84 -0.87 2.86
N ASP A 67 -12.86 -0.01 3.07
CA ASP A 67 -12.53 1.11 2.18
C ASP A 67 -11.94 0.59 0.85
N MET A 68 -11.10 -0.44 0.92
CA MET A 68 -10.61 -1.12 -0.28
C MET A 68 -11.73 -1.83 -1.04
N ALA A 69 -12.64 -2.50 -0.35
CA ALA A 69 -13.81 -3.14 -0.97
C ALA A 69 -14.74 -2.11 -1.62
N LYS A 70 -15.03 -0.99 -0.94
CA LYS A 70 -15.80 0.14 -1.48
C LYS A 70 -15.12 0.75 -2.71
N SER A 71 -13.80 0.95 -2.67
CA SER A 71 -13.04 1.47 -3.81
C SER A 71 -13.13 0.54 -5.01
N ARG A 72 -12.96 -0.78 -4.80
CA ARG A 72 -13.12 -1.80 -5.85
C ARG A 72 -14.55 -1.82 -6.41
N GLN A 73 -15.56 -1.72 -5.56
CA GLN A 73 -16.97 -1.65 -5.97
C GLN A 73 -17.25 -0.37 -6.78
N ALA A 74 -16.72 0.77 -6.36
CA ALA A 74 -16.88 2.05 -7.04
C ALA A 74 -16.21 2.06 -8.43
N LYS A 75 -15.06 1.39 -8.59
CA LYS A 75 -14.38 1.19 -9.87
C LYS A 75 -15.14 0.25 -10.81
N ARG A 76 -15.79 -0.79 -10.27
CA ARG A 76 -16.57 -1.77 -11.04
C ARG A 76 -17.97 -1.31 -11.41
N LYS A 77 -18.47 -0.23 -10.79
CA LYS A 77 -19.79 0.29 -11.07
C LYS A 77 -19.80 1.01 -12.42
N ILE A 78 -20.58 0.49 -13.37
CA ILE A 78 -20.91 1.19 -14.61
C ILE A 78 -21.73 2.43 -14.23
N ARG A 79 -21.20 3.63 -14.52
CA ARG A 79 -21.83 4.91 -14.17
C ARG A 79 -22.75 5.43 -15.27
N SER A 80 -22.31 5.30 -16.51
CA SER A 80 -23.10 5.56 -17.70
C SER A 80 -22.62 4.67 -18.84
N ILE A 81 -23.47 4.49 -19.85
CA ILE A 81 -23.13 3.90 -21.13
C ILE A 81 -23.64 4.81 -22.24
N GLU A 82 -22.96 4.83 -23.37
CA GLU A 82 -23.44 5.48 -24.59
C GLU A 82 -23.88 4.42 -25.59
N TYR A 83 -25.06 4.58 -26.17
CA TYR A 83 -25.58 3.71 -27.21
C TYR A 83 -26.40 4.54 -28.21
N ASP A 84 -26.12 4.38 -29.51
CA ASP A 84 -26.77 5.12 -30.61
C ASP A 84 -26.77 6.65 -30.40
N GLY A 85 -25.66 7.20 -29.90
CA GLY A 85 -25.48 8.64 -29.65
C GLY A 85 -26.26 9.20 -28.45
N THR A 86 -26.87 8.34 -27.64
CA THR A 86 -27.57 8.72 -26.41
C THR A 86 -26.82 8.19 -25.19
N GLU A 87 -26.57 9.05 -24.20
CA GLU A 87 -25.98 8.66 -22.92
C GLU A 87 -27.07 8.20 -21.94
N TYR A 88 -26.87 7.03 -21.34
CA TYR A 88 -27.73 6.45 -20.31
C TYR A 88 -26.99 6.40 -18.98
N VAL A 89 -27.47 7.15 -17.99
CA VAL A 89 -26.86 7.25 -16.65
C VAL A 89 -27.68 6.47 -15.61
N GLN A 90 -28.98 6.26 -15.85
CA GLN A 90 -29.84 5.55 -14.90
C GLN A 90 -29.63 4.05 -15.01
N SER A 91 -29.33 3.38 -13.88
CA SER A 91 -29.01 1.94 -13.86
C SER A 91 -30.08 1.05 -14.50
N ARG A 92 -31.36 1.42 -14.41
CA ARG A 92 -32.46 0.70 -15.07
C ARG A 92 -32.37 0.79 -16.60
N GLN A 93 -32.15 1.99 -17.14
CA GLN A 93 -32.00 2.20 -18.57
C GLN A 93 -30.75 1.53 -19.13
N ILE A 94 -29.63 1.62 -18.38
CA ILE A 94 -28.38 0.90 -18.70
C ILE A 94 -28.65 -0.60 -18.85
N LEU A 95 -29.39 -1.20 -17.90
CA LEU A 95 -29.74 -2.62 -17.95
C LEU A 95 -30.62 -2.97 -19.15
N GLU A 96 -31.64 -2.16 -19.43
CA GLU A 96 -32.57 -2.36 -20.55
C GLU A 96 -31.82 -2.33 -21.90
N VAL A 97 -30.97 -1.32 -22.11
CA VAL A 97 -30.16 -1.15 -23.33
C VAL A 97 -29.14 -2.28 -23.48
N CYS A 98 -28.37 -2.61 -22.43
CA CYS A 98 -27.43 -3.73 -22.48
C CYS A 98 -28.13 -5.05 -22.82
N THR A 99 -29.29 -5.31 -22.20
CA THR A 99 -30.05 -6.55 -22.43
C THR A 99 -30.55 -6.62 -23.88
N ALA A 100 -31.07 -5.52 -24.42
CA ALA A 100 -31.52 -5.45 -25.80
C ALA A 100 -30.37 -5.63 -26.81
N TYR A 101 -29.23 -4.96 -26.56
CA TYR A 101 -28.04 -5.08 -27.38
C TYR A 101 -27.49 -6.51 -27.39
N PHE A 102 -27.23 -7.11 -26.22
CA PHE A 102 -26.68 -8.45 -26.16
C PHE A 102 -27.66 -9.51 -26.66
N ARG A 103 -28.96 -9.36 -26.45
CA ARG A 103 -29.95 -10.26 -27.06
C ARG A 103 -29.86 -10.23 -28.58
N ARG A 104 -29.82 -9.03 -29.19
CA ARG A 104 -29.64 -8.89 -30.65
C ARG A 104 -28.34 -9.53 -31.13
N VAL A 105 -27.22 -9.23 -30.48
CA VAL A 105 -25.89 -9.72 -30.88
C VAL A 105 -25.77 -11.24 -30.74
N LEU A 106 -26.36 -11.82 -29.69
CA LEU A 106 -26.28 -13.25 -29.42
C LEU A 106 -27.30 -14.07 -30.23
N ASP A 107 -28.44 -13.48 -30.61
CA ASP A 107 -29.45 -14.13 -31.45
C ASP A 107 -29.10 -14.07 -32.96
N THR A 108 -28.13 -13.24 -33.36
CA THR A 108 -27.58 -13.23 -34.73
C THR A 108 -26.43 -14.23 -34.87
N ASP A 109 -26.48 -15.10 -35.88
CA ASP A 109 -25.48 -16.15 -36.20
C ASP A 109 -24.07 -15.61 -36.56
N GLU A 110 -23.91 -14.28 -36.63
CA GLU A 110 -22.63 -13.59 -36.90
C GLU A 110 -21.76 -13.34 -35.63
N ALA A 111 -22.15 -13.91 -34.49
CA ALA A 111 -21.50 -13.65 -33.19
C ALA A 111 -20.09 -14.25 -33.01
N GLN A 112 -19.56 -15.03 -33.97
CA GLN A 112 -18.21 -15.60 -33.85
C GLN A 112 -17.09 -14.72 -34.44
N GLY A 113 -17.39 -13.69 -35.24
CA GLY A 113 -16.38 -12.90 -35.96
C GLY A 113 -15.93 -11.59 -35.26
N MET A 114 -16.85 -10.85 -34.63
CA MET A 114 -16.56 -9.47 -34.20
C MET A 114 -16.09 -9.29 -32.75
N LEU A 115 -16.13 -10.33 -31.91
CA LEU A 115 -15.87 -10.19 -30.48
C LEU A 115 -14.38 -10.05 -30.10
N PHE A 116 -13.43 -10.20 -31.04
CA PHE A 116 -12.00 -10.24 -30.74
C PHE A 116 -11.10 -9.32 -31.59
N GLU A 117 -11.64 -8.45 -32.46
CA GLU A 117 -10.80 -7.56 -33.31
C GLU A 117 -10.32 -6.26 -32.64
N GLY A 118 -10.49 -6.11 -31.32
CA GLY A 118 -10.23 -4.84 -30.62
C GLY A 118 -9.30 -4.89 -29.41
N VAL A 119 -8.47 -5.93 -29.26
CA VAL A 119 -7.48 -6.00 -28.18
C VAL A 119 -6.07 -6.08 -28.77
N ASP A 120 -5.53 -4.92 -29.12
CA ASP A 120 -4.08 -4.64 -29.13
C ASP A 120 -3.73 -3.76 -27.91
#